data_AF-A0A9D6PSE7-F1
#
_entry.id   AF-A0A9D6PSE7-F1
#
_cell.length_a   1.000
_cell.length_b   1.000
_cell.length_c   1.000
_cell.angle_alpha   90.00
_cell.angle_beta   90.00
_cell.angle_gamma   90.00
#
_symmetry.space_group_name_H-M   'P 1'
#
loop_
_entity.id
_entity.type
_entity.pdbx_description
1 polymer ?
#
loop_
_entity_poly.entity_id
_entity_poly.type
_entity_poly.pdbx_seq_one_letter_code
_entity_poly.pdbx_strand_id
1 'polypeptide(L)' 'MGRIKRGGYIFEFWIGDHFPRHVHVFKNGKFLARVELDVHLTLMEGRITRQIRKILVALMKEEAFG' A
#
# COMPACT_ATOMS: atom_id res chain seq x y z
N MET A 1 4.29 -0.24 -12.97
CA MET A 1 4.40 -1.05 -11.73
C MET A 1 5.48 -0.41 -10.87
N GLY A 2 5.20 -0.16 -9.60
CA GLY A 2 6.14 0.44 -8.64
C GLY A 2 6.28 -0.42 -7.40
N ARG A 3 7.44 -0.31 -6.74
CA ARG A 3 7.78 -1.06 -5.54
C ARG A 3 8.53 -0.18 -4.55
N ILE A 4 8.02 -0.06 -3.32
CA ILE A 4 8.60 0.77 -2.26
C ILE A 4 8.92 -0.11 -1.06
N LYS A 5 10.12 0.07 -0.48
CA LYS A 5 10.52 -0.55 0.79
C LYS A 5 10.50 0.49 1.90
N ARG A 6 9.72 0.28 2.96
CA ARG A 6 9.65 1.21 4.11
C ARG A 6 9.25 0.50 5.40
N GLY A 7 9.98 0.75 6.48
CA GLY A 7 9.66 0.20 7.81
C GLY A 7 9.67 -1.33 7.89
N GLY A 8 10.42 -2.01 7.02
CA GLY A 8 10.44 -3.48 6.91
C GLY A 8 9.30 -4.09 6.08
N TYR A 9 8.48 -3.25 5.44
CA TYR A 9 7.43 -3.67 4.53
C TYR A 9 7.80 -3.38 3.08
N ILE A 10 7.21 -4.12 2.17
CA ILE A 10 7.24 -3.89 0.73
C ILE A 10 5.83 -3.50 0.28
N PHE A 11 5.73 -2.44 -0.50
CA PHE A 11 4.50 -1.92 -1.08
C PHE A 11 4.61 -2.00 -2.60
N GLU A 12 3.78 -2.83 -3.22
CA GLU A 12 3.76 -3.02 -4.68
C GLU A 12 2.45 -2.48 -5.23
N PHE A 13 2.52 -1.67 -6.29
CA PHE A 13 1.36 -1.01 -6.89
C PHE A 13 1.50 -0.92 -8.41
N TRP A 14 0.39 -0.74 -9.11
CA TRP A 14 0.37 -0.62 -10.55
C TRP A 14 -0.05 0.78 -11.00
N ILE A 15 0.88 1.50 -11.65
CA ILE A 15 0.69 2.89 -12.11
C ILE A 15 -0.49 3.01 -13.10
N GLY A 16 -0.78 1.94 -13.85
CA GLY A 16 -1.87 1.86 -14.81
C GLY A 16 -3.22 1.44 -14.23
N ASP A 17 -3.33 1.23 -12.91
CA ASP A 17 -4.61 0.88 -12.30
C ASP A 17 -5.61 2.02 -12.48
N HIS A 18 -6.85 1.66 -12.84
CA HIS A 18 -7.95 2.59 -12.80
C HIS A 18 -8.24 2.99 -11.34
N PHE A 19 -8.75 4.21 -11.15
CA PHE A 19 -9.13 4.65 -9.81
C PHE A 19 -10.31 3.81 -9.27
N PRO A 20 -10.32 3.45 -7.96
CA PRO A 20 -9.24 3.62 -6.99
C PRO A 20 -8.08 2.65 -7.23
N ARG A 21 -6.84 3.17 -7.19
CA ARG A 21 -5.64 2.34 -7.27
C ARG A 21 -5.53 1.47 -6.02
N HIS A 22 -4.85 0.32 -6.12
CA HIS A 22 -4.58 -0.51 -4.95
C HIS A 22 -3.09 -0.78 -4.75
N VAL A 23 -2.73 -1.15 -3.52
CA VAL A 23 -1.38 -1.52 -3.12
C VAL A 23 -1.39 -2.87 -2.43
N HIS A 24 -0.43 -3.72 -2.79
CA HIS A 24 -0.11 -4.97 -2.11
C HIS A 24 0.97 -4.73 -1.07
N VAL A 25 0.71 -5.17 0.15
CA VAL A 25 1.62 -5.04 1.28
C VAL A 25 2.22 -6.40 1.61
N PHE A 26 3.55 -6.46 1.67
CA PHE A 26 4.30 -7.65 2.04
C PHE A 26 5.26 -7.37 3.20
N LYS A 27 5.61 -8.42 3.94
CA LYS A 27 6.71 -8.41 4.92
C LYS A 27 7.45 -9.74 4.86
N ASN A 28 8.77 -9.70 4.74
CA ASN A 28 9.61 -10.89 4.66
C ASN A 28 9.12 -11.90 3.58
N GLY A 29 8.70 -11.38 2.42
CA GLY A 29 8.17 -12.19 1.32
C GLY A 29 6.73 -12.72 1.52
N LYS A 30 6.09 -12.47 2.65
CA LYS A 30 4.71 -12.88 2.91
C LYS A 30 3.73 -11.75 2.59
N PHE A 31 2.67 -12.07 1.85
CA PHE A 31 1.55 -11.18 1.62
C PHE A 31 0.82 -10.91 2.94
N LEU A 32 0.49 -9.65 3.19
CA LEU A 32 -0.22 -9.21 4.40
C LEU A 32 -1.59 -8.61 4.09
N ALA A 33 -1.67 -7.78 3.05
CA ALA A 33 -2.91 -7.07 2.71
C ALA A 33 -2.92 -6.54 1.28
N ARG A 34 -4.14 -6.37 0.76
CA ARG A 34 -4.44 -5.54 -0.42
C ARG A 34 -5.32 -4.38 0.03
N VAL A 35 -4.91 -3.16 -0.28
CA VAL A 35 -5.55 -1.93 0.21
C VAL A 35 -5.79 -0.98 -0.96
N GLU A 36 -7.00 -0.45 -1.09
CA GLU A 36 -7.29 0.66 -1.99
C GLU A 36 -6.67 1.95 -1.44
N LEU A 37 -6.02 2.71 -2.31
CA LEU A 37 -5.41 4.00 -1.99
C LEU A 37 -6.44 5.14 -2.07
N ASP A 38 -7.61 4.93 -1.43
CA ASP A 38 -8.64 5.94 -1.25
C ASP A 38 -8.43 6.73 0.07
N VAL A 39 -9.34 7.68 0.37
CA VAL A 39 -9.31 8.46 1.62
C VAL A 39 -9.42 7.58 2.88
N HIS A 40 -10.05 6.41 2.76
CA HIS A 40 -10.34 5.53 3.89
C HIS A 40 -9.29 4.43 4.09
N LEU A 41 -8.40 4.23 3.12
CA LEU A 41 -7.53 3.06 3.00
C LEU A 41 -8.33 1.77 3.08
N THR A 42 -9.32 1.62 2.19
CA THR A 42 -10.25 0.49 2.17
C THR A 42 -9.50 -0.84 2.02
N LEU A 43 -9.70 -1.74 2.99
CA LEU A 43 -9.03 -3.03 3.04
C LEU A 43 -9.79 -4.04 2.17
N MET A 44 -9.20 -4.45 1.06
CA MET A 44 -9.79 -5.45 0.16
C MET A 44 -9.51 -6.87 0.63
N GLU A 45 -8.31 -7.10 1.18
CA GLU A 45 -7.88 -8.41 1.64
C GLU A 45 -6.85 -8.28 2.76
N GLY A 46 -6.83 -9.28 3.65
CA GLY A 46 -5.82 -9.40 4.69
C GLY A 46 -6.08 -8.47 5.87
N ARG A 47 -5.01 -7.96 6.49
CA ARG A 47 -5.10 -7.02 7.63
C ARG A 47 -3.92 -6.07 7.62
N ILE A 48 -4.17 -4.80 7.92
CA ILE A 48 -3.12 -3.81 8.12
C ILE A 48 -3.04 -3.40 9.59
N THR A 49 -1.82 -3.20 10.08
CA THR A 49 -1.57 -2.67 11.41
C THR A 49 -1.61 -1.14 11.39
N ARG A 50 -1.68 -0.51 12.57
CA ARG A 50 -1.56 0.95 12.71
C ARG A 50 -0.26 1.49 12.09
N GLN A 51 0.83 0.71 12.13
CA GLN A 51 2.09 1.08 11.51
C GLN A 51 2.00 1.10 9.98
N ILE A 52 1.41 0.07 9.37
CA ILE A 52 1.20 0.01 7.91
C ILE A 52 0.33 1.19 7.47
N ARG A 53 -0.76 1.48 8.18
CA ARG A 53 -1.63 2.62 7.89
C ARG A 53 -0.88 3.95 7.90
N LYS A 54 -0.03 4.19 8.91
CA LYS A 54 0.80 5.41 8.98
C LYS A 54 1.76 5.52 7.79
N ILE A 55 2.36 4.41 7.38
CA ILE A 55 3.27 4.38 6.22
C ILE A 55 2.51 4.70 4.94
N LEU A 56 1.35 4.08 4.71
CA LEU A 56 0.52 4.33 3.53
C LEU A 56 0.12 5.81 3.42
N VAL A 57 -0.34 6.41 4.52
CA VAL A 57 -0.68 7.85 4.55
C VAL A 57 0.53 8.72 4.21
N ALA A 58 1.72 8.40 4.73
CA ALA A 58 2.94 9.15 4.40
C ALA A 58 3.29 9.01 2.91
N LEU A 59 3.25 7.80 2.37
CA LEU A 59 3.54 7.53 0.96
C LEU A 59 2.54 8.22 0.02
N MET A 60 1.26 8.30 0.38
CA MET A 60 0.25 9.04 -0.38
C MET A 60 0.54 10.54 -0.37
N LYS A 61 0.93 11.11 0.78
CA LYS A 61 1.31 12.54 0.88
C LYS A 61 2.56 12.89 0.09
N GLU A 62 3.46 11.92 -0.07
CA GLU A 62 4.69 12.04 -0.86
C GLU A 62 4.46 11.78 -2.36
N GLU A 63 3.22 11.51 -2.78
CA GLU A 63 2.87 11.13 -4.16
C GLU A 63 3.70 9.93 -4.68
N ALA A 64 4.13 9.05 -3.76
CA ALA A 64 5.02 7.94 -4.09
C ALA A 64 4.34 6.85 -4.94
N PHE A 65 3.00 6.84 -4.95
CA PHE A 65 2.18 5.98 -5.79
C PHE A 65 1.82 6.71 -7.09
N GLY A 66 2.79 6.80 -8.00
CA GLY A 66 2.67 7.49 -9.30
C GLY A 66 1.49 7.03 -10.12
#